data_AF-A0A2A1ZQV4-F1
#
_entry.id   AF-A0A2A1ZQV4-F1
#
_cell.length_a   1.000
_cell.length_b   1.000
_cell.length_c   1.000
_cell.angle_alpha   90.00
_cell.angle_beta   90.00
_cell.angle_gamma   90.00
#
_symmetry.space_group_name_H-M   'P 1'
#
loop_
_entity.id
_entity.type
_entity.pdbx_description
1 polymer ?
#
loop_
_entity_poly.entity_id
_entity_poly.type
_entity_poly.pdbx_seq_one_letter_code
_entity_poly.pdbx_strand_id
1 'polypeptide(L)'
;MKKIKSAYIGYELPDGTTSGIRVKTFKNISSDNSYSIDYVRNSAKAFNFIIGRFAYWSQRKNSAQSSVIVVDKDLSKYIQNSRSNAAYVLLKLRDLFNLEFTRQKSRGGARTITLNKQVIDFMKVYSEDALTDYIDKYEIKDSNMIYILEQIYKYRIWEVTDSQLTFDEKMDKAGFIYDNQNYHHYVATSNKRNSARIQVIEKHQDKLSEVQQSQLKRIKEESSKGRLVHYLFTLLIKLEQKITFLTRKKDDQQNKTEEQSNSPIDRNRTEGEIKTTETTSAVTQKIPEDKLSPRDYVLFMYTWNDIAEDNSMPKLKALTEQRINSIDKLVKIYSKGELFKALKNIPHLYHDSSVYQYKMNFKRFTRDETFVKLMELTSSDTRNTEESNISFLNRFFSNIAHKDIPSFETITEAKQWLRAQKA
;
A
#
# COMPACT_ATOMS: atom_id res chain seq x y z
N MET A 1 16.63 23.84 5.45
CA MET A 1 16.69 23.97 3.98
C MET A 1 15.57 24.91 3.56
N LYS A 2 15.83 25.93 2.72
CA LYS A 2 14.73 26.76 2.17
C LYS A 2 13.79 25.84 1.38
N LYS A 3 12.47 26.01 1.54
CA LYS A 3 11.47 25.19 0.83
C LYS A 3 11.64 25.42 -0.68
N ILE A 4 11.95 24.37 -1.42
CA ILE A 4 12.07 24.43 -2.88
C ILE A 4 10.65 24.37 -3.44
N LYS A 5 10.25 25.46 -4.10
CA LYS A 5 8.89 25.63 -4.63
C LYS A 5 8.87 26.02 -6.10
N SER A 6 9.99 26.49 -6.64
CA SER A 6 10.12 26.85 -8.05
C SER A 6 11.59 26.81 -8.46
N ALA A 7 11.86 26.53 -9.72
CA ALA A 7 13.19 26.55 -10.28
C ALA A 7 13.15 26.71 -11.81
N TYR A 8 14.28 27.08 -12.39
CA TYR A 8 14.51 27.04 -13.82
C TYR A 8 15.39 25.83 -14.13
N ILE A 9 14.83 24.78 -14.71
CA ILE A 9 15.53 23.50 -14.96
C ILE A 9 15.86 23.37 -16.45
N GLY A 10 16.96 22.69 -16.76
CA GLY A 10 17.37 22.41 -18.13
C GLY A 10 16.89 21.05 -18.60
N TYR A 11 16.71 20.89 -19.91
CA TYR A 11 16.43 19.61 -20.56
C TYR A 11 17.04 19.58 -21.96
N GLU A 12 17.31 18.39 -22.46
CA GLU A 12 17.89 18.17 -23.79
C GLU A 12 16.81 18.00 -24.86
N LEU A 13 17.06 18.63 -26.00
CA LEU A 13 16.28 18.52 -27.22
C LEU A 13 16.81 17.37 -28.10
N PRO A 14 16.01 16.86 -29.05
CA PRO A 14 16.44 15.76 -29.92
C PRO A 14 17.70 16.04 -30.74
N ASP A 15 18.01 17.32 -30.98
CA ASP A 15 19.20 17.78 -31.69
C ASP A 15 20.45 17.87 -30.80
N GLY A 16 20.35 17.47 -29.52
CA GLY A 16 21.43 17.54 -28.53
C GLY A 16 21.64 18.91 -27.91
N THR A 17 20.85 19.91 -28.28
CA THR A 17 20.90 21.23 -27.64
C THR A 17 20.17 21.23 -26.29
N THR A 18 20.50 22.19 -25.42
CA THR A 18 19.85 22.34 -24.12
C THR A 18 18.86 23.50 -24.14
N SER A 19 17.66 23.24 -23.63
CA SER A 19 16.64 24.26 -23.40
C SER A 19 16.32 24.34 -21.90
N GLY A 20 15.56 25.35 -21.50
CA GLY A 20 15.19 25.55 -20.11
C GLY A 20 13.71 25.81 -19.92
N ILE A 21 13.21 25.41 -18.76
CA ILE A 21 11.81 25.56 -18.39
C ILE A 21 11.67 25.94 -16.92
N ARG A 22 10.72 26.83 -16.63
CA ARG A 22 10.40 27.23 -15.26
C ARG A 22 9.31 26.32 -14.72
N VAL A 23 9.67 25.61 -13.67
CA VAL A 23 8.76 24.73 -12.94
C VAL A 23 8.45 25.32 -11.57
N LYS A 24 7.23 25.08 -11.09
CA LYS A 24 6.82 25.38 -9.71
C LYS A 24 6.09 24.17 -9.11
N THR A 25 5.90 24.17 -7.81
CA THR A 25 5.03 23.19 -7.16
C THR A 25 3.59 23.71 -7.14
N PHE A 26 2.62 22.82 -7.35
CA PHE A 26 1.21 23.17 -7.20
C PHE A 26 0.96 23.81 -5.84
N LYS A 27 0.18 24.89 -5.80
CA LYS A 27 -0.19 25.59 -4.55
C LYS A 27 1.01 25.94 -3.65
N ASN A 28 2.22 26.14 -4.21
CA ASN A 28 3.44 26.45 -3.45
C ASN A 28 3.79 25.42 -2.36
N ILE A 29 3.47 24.15 -2.63
CA ILE A 29 3.74 23.00 -1.76
C ILE A 29 5.25 22.82 -1.57
N SER A 30 5.67 22.42 -0.36
CA SER A 30 7.07 22.00 -0.14
C SER A 30 7.28 20.64 -0.79
N SER A 31 8.23 20.53 -1.72
CA SER A 31 8.47 19.28 -2.44
C SER A 31 8.73 18.09 -1.51
N ASP A 32 9.42 18.36 -0.39
CA ASP A 32 9.76 17.38 0.65
C ASP A 32 8.54 16.64 1.23
N ASN A 33 7.37 17.31 1.28
CA ASN A 33 6.15 16.73 1.83
C ASN A 33 5.57 15.62 0.93
N SER A 34 5.93 15.59 -0.36
CA SER A 34 5.39 14.62 -1.31
C SER A 34 6.08 13.25 -1.25
N TYR A 35 7.27 13.19 -0.66
CA TYR A 35 8.12 12.00 -0.73
C TYR A 35 7.67 10.88 0.23
N SER A 36 7.09 11.25 1.38
CA SER A 36 6.78 10.33 2.48
C SER A 36 5.30 9.96 2.60
N ILE A 37 4.55 9.91 1.49
CA ILE A 37 3.11 9.62 1.51
C ILE A 37 2.86 8.12 1.30
N ASP A 38 2.46 7.40 2.35
CA ASP A 38 2.44 5.92 2.36
C ASP A 38 1.64 5.28 1.22
N TYR A 39 0.49 5.84 0.84
CA TYR A 39 -0.37 5.30 -0.23
C TYR A 39 0.05 5.72 -1.64
N VAL A 40 1.03 6.62 -1.79
CA VAL A 40 1.54 7.03 -3.11
C VAL A 40 2.60 6.05 -3.56
N ARG A 41 2.45 5.53 -4.78
CA ARG A 41 3.40 4.59 -5.40
C ARG A 41 4.81 5.19 -5.49
N ASN A 42 5.81 4.31 -5.38
CA ASN A 42 7.22 4.71 -5.38
C ASN A 42 7.63 5.46 -6.64
N SER A 43 7.03 5.16 -7.80
CA SER A 43 7.31 5.84 -9.07
C SER A 43 6.95 7.32 -9.04
N ALA A 44 5.78 7.70 -8.50
CA ALA A 44 5.39 9.09 -8.35
C ALA A 44 6.27 9.84 -7.33
N LYS A 45 6.61 9.18 -6.22
CA LYS A 45 7.58 9.72 -5.24
C LYS A 45 8.95 9.95 -5.87
N ALA A 46 9.44 8.98 -6.65
CA ALA A 46 10.72 9.06 -7.33
C ALA A 46 10.72 10.15 -8.42
N PHE A 47 9.64 10.29 -9.19
CA PHE A 47 9.47 11.38 -10.15
C PHE A 47 9.55 12.75 -9.46
N ASN A 48 8.74 12.96 -8.41
CA ASN A 48 8.75 14.19 -7.62
C ASN A 48 10.14 14.49 -7.03
N PHE A 49 10.85 13.45 -6.58
CA PHE A 49 12.21 13.56 -6.06
C PHE A 49 13.21 13.97 -7.13
N ILE A 50 13.17 13.36 -8.33
CA ILE A 50 14.06 13.71 -9.45
C ILE A 50 13.88 15.18 -9.82
N ILE A 51 12.65 15.62 -10.09
CA ILE A 51 12.38 17.04 -10.42
C ILE A 51 12.78 17.96 -9.26
N GLY A 52 12.55 17.54 -8.02
CA GLY A 52 13.02 18.27 -6.83
C GLY A 52 14.55 18.39 -6.75
N ARG A 53 15.31 17.40 -7.21
CA ARG A 53 16.78 17.47 -7.28
C ARG A 53 17.25 18.43 -8.36
N PHE A 54 16.60 18.45 -9.53
CA PHE A 54 16.83 19.47 -10.55
C PHE A 54 16.58 20.87 -10.01
N ALA A 55 15.44 21.05 -9.33
CA ALA A 55 15.09 22.33 -8.73
C ALA A 55 16.09 22.76 -7.64
N TYR A 56 16.50 21.84 -6.77
CA TYR A 56 17.51 22.09 -5.73
C TYR A 56 18.84 22.58 -6.31
N TRP A 57 19.38 21.84 -7.27
CA TRP A 57 20.69 22.16 -7.84
C TRP A 57 20.65 23.40 -8.72
N SER A 58 19.54 23.64 -9.42
CA SER A 58 19.32 24.87 -10.18
C SER A 58 19.34 26.09 -9.28
N GLN A 59 18.60 26.07 -8.16
CA GLN A 59 18.62 27.16 -7.19
C GLN A 59 20.02 27.32 -6.54
N ARG A 60 20.68 26.22 -6.19
CA ARG A 60 21.98 26.25 -5.52
C ARG A 60 23.09 26.79 -6.42
N LYS A 61 23.08 26.49 -7.71
CA LYS A 61 24.08 26.96 -8.68
C LYS A 61 23.63 28.20 -9.46
N ASN A 62 22.44 28.73 -9.16
CA ASN A 62 21.83 29.85 -9.87
C ASN A 62 21.86 29.70 -11.41
N SER A 63 21.63 28.49 -11.92
CA SER A 63 21.72 28.16 -13.34
C SER A 63 20.87 26.93 -13.68
N ALA A 64 20.32 26.88 -14.89
CA ALA A 64 19.59 25.70 -15.36
C ALA A 64 20.50 24.47 -15.32
N GLN A 65 20.00 23.38 -14.72
CA GLN A 65 20.72 22.11 -14.70
C GLN A 65 20.08 21.19 -15.73
N SER A 66 20.85 20.74 -16.73
CA SER A 66 20.43 19.73 -17.70
C SER A 66 20.59 18.30 -17.15
N SER A 67 21.45 18.12 -16.14
CA SER A 67 21.62 16.84 -15.46
C SER A 67 21.79 16.97 -13.94
N VAL A 68 21.39 15.91 -13.21
CA VAL A 68 21.60 15.81 -11.77
C VAL A 68 22.09 14.43 -11.36
N ILE A 69 22.84 14.41 -10.26
CA ILE A 69 23.27 13.17 -9.63
C ILE A 69 22.23 12.73 -8.60
N VAL A 70 21.72 11.52 -8.80
CA VAL A 70 20.85 10.80 -7.88
C VAL A 70 21.58 9.58 -7.34
N VAL A 71 21.65 9.48 -6.01
CA VAL A 71 22.24 8.33 -5.32
C VAL A 71 21.12 7.42 -4.85
N ASP A 72 21.23 6.11 -5.07
CA ASP A 72 20.20 5.13 -4.71
C ASP A 72 19.88 5.14 -3.23
N LYS A 73 20.90 5.37 -2.37
CA LYS A 73 20.73 5.55 -0.93
C LYS A 73 19.86 6.75 -0.57
N ASP A 74 20.03 7.85 -1.29
CA ASP A 74 19.26 9.07 -1.03
C ASP A 74 17.83 8.84 -1.49
N LEU A 75 17.65 8.37 -2.73
CA LEU A 75 16.31 8.07 -3.24
C LEU A 75 15.57 7.07 -2.34
N SER A 76 16.24 5.98 -1.93
CA SER A 76 15.63 4.95 -1.08
C SER A 76 15.13 5.50 0.25
N LYS A 77 15.84 6.49 0.83
CA LYS A 77 15.41 7.20 2.04
C LYS A 77 14.13 8.01 1.79
N TYR A 78 14.03 8.66 0.64
CA TYR A 78 12.89 9.52 0.30
C TYR A 78 11.65 8.73 -0.13
N ILE A 79 11.80 7.66 -0.90
CA ILE A 79 10.68 6.77 -1.26
C ILE A 79 10.33 5.75 -0.16
N GLN A 80 11.10 5.72 0.93
CA GLN A 80 10.99 4.79 2.06
C GLN A 80 11.02 3.31 1.63
N ASN A 81 12.04 2.95 0.84
CA ASN A 81 12.19 1.58 0.34
C ASN A 81 13.66 1.11 0.38
N SER A 82 13.91 -0.14 -0.03
CA SER A 82 15.26 -0.66 -0.17
C SER A 82 16.00 0.04 -1.32
N ARG A 83 17.33 0.04 -1.27
CA ARG A 83 18.17 0.60 -2.35
C ARG A 83 17.94 -0.13 -3.68
N SER A 84 17.79 -1.46 -3.61
CA SER A 84 17.52 -2.28 -4.79
C SER A 84 16.18 -1.91 -5.44
N ASN A 85 15.12 -1.69 -4.65
CA ASN A 85 13.84 -1.26 -5.20
C ASN A 85 13.90 0.19 -5.70
N ALA A 86 14.62 1.08 -5.03
CA ALA A 86 14.85 2.44 -5.53
C ALA A 86 15.55 2.45 -6.89
N ALA A 87 16.55 1.58 -7.08
CA ALA A 87 17.21 1.37 -8.36
C ALA A 87 16.24 0.82 -9.43
N TYR A 88 15.40 -0.16 -9.08
CA TYR A 88 14.39 -0.70 -9.99
C TYR A 88 13.37 0.35 -10.43
N VAL A 89 12.84 1.14 -9.49
CA VAL A 89 11.92 2.24 -9.78
C VAL A 89 12.56 3.29 -10.69
N LEU A 90 13.84 3.62 -10.46
CA LEU A 90 14.59 4.50 -11.35
C LEU A 90 14.71 3.94 -12.77
N LEU A 91 15.00 2.65 -12.92
CA LEU A 91 15.06 2.02 -14.24
C LEU A 91 13.70 2.04 -14.94
N LYS A 92 12.59 1.82 -14.20
CA LYS A 92 11.25 1.98 -14.76
C LYS A 92 10.97 3.41 -15.23
N LEU A 93 11.38 4.42 -14.46
CA LEU A 93 11.25 5.82 -14.89
C LEU A 93 12.16 6.16 -16.08
N ARG A 94 13.35 5.56 -16.14
CA ARG A 94 14.25 5.67 -17.29
C ARG A 94 13.58 5.18 -18.55
N ASP A 95 13.01 3.97 -18.49
CA ASP A 95 12.39 3.33 -19.64
C ASP A 95 11.10 4.07 -20.05
N LEU A 96 10.30 4.52 -19.07
CA LEU A 96 9.04 5.24 -19.31
C LEU A 96 9.25 6.59 -19.99
N PHE A 97 10.27 7.36 -19.58
CA PHE A 97 10.53 8.71 -20.09
C PHE A 97 11.75 8.77 -21.02
N ASN A 98 12.30 7.62 -21.42
CA ASN A 98 13.53 7.51 -22.20
C ASN A 98 14.70 8.39 -21.68
N LEU A 99 14.95 8.33 -20.36
CA LEU A 99 15.97 9.17 -19.72
C LEU A 99 17.39 8.62 -19.95
N GLU A 100 18.36 9.51 -20.15
CA GLU A 100 19.76 9.11 -20.19
C GLU A 100 20.31 8.91 -18.77
N PHE A 101 20.78 7.68 -18.48
CA PHE A 101 21.32 7.29 -17.18
C PHE A 101 22.79 6.86 -17.28
N THR A 102 23.69 7.69 -16.76
CA THR A 102 25.12 7.36 -16.71
C THR A 102 25.51 6.97 -15.29
N ARG A 103 25.83 5.68 -15.07
CA ARG A 103 26.19 5.15 -13.75
C ARG A 103 27.65 5.47 -13.41
N GLN A 104 27.87 6.17 -12.29
CA GLN A 104 29.20 6.45 -11.78
C GLN A 104 29.63 5.37 -10.79
N LYS A 105 30.51 4.45 -11.24
CA LYS A 105 31.02 3.33 -10.42
C LYS A 105 31.75 3.81 -9.15
N SER A 106 32.44 4.95 -9.21
CA SER A 106 33.22 5.53 -8.10
C SER A 106 32.40 6.22 -7.01
N ARG A 107 31.07 6.38 -7.18
CA ARG A 107 30.19 7.10 -6.23
C ARG A 107 29.06 6.24 -5.69
N GLY A 108 29.37 5.00 -5.30
CA GLY A 108 28.41 4.14 -4.61
C GLY A 108 27.15 3.81 -5.43
N GLY A 109 27.28 3.74 -6.76
CA GLY A 109 26.17 3.44 -7.67
C GLY A 109 25.31 4.64 -8.06
N ALA A 110 25.77 5.88 -7.79
CA ALA A 110 25.11 7.09 -8.25
C ALA A 110 24.86 7.09 -9.77
N ARG A 111 23.73 7.68 -10.18
CA ARG A 111 23.36 7.87 -11.58
C ARG A 111 23.28 9.36 -11.88
N THR A 112 23.91 9.77 -12.96
CA THR A 112 23.61 11.05 -13.60
C THR A 112 22.34 10.84 -14.42
N ILE A 113 21.33 11.66 -14.17
CA ILE A 113 20.06 11.67 -14.89
C ILE A 113 19.98 12.97 -15.66
N THR A 114 19.67 12.86 -16.95
CA THR A 114 19.43 14.00 -17.84
C THR A 114 17.95 14.06 -18.21
N LEU A 115 17.33 15.24 -18.14
CA LEU A 115 15.94 15.41 -18.59
C LEU A 115 15.90 15.65 -20.09
N ASN A 116 14.86 15.17 -20.74
CA ASN A 116 14.61 15.34 -22.16
C ASN A 116 13.25 16.03 -22.40
N LYS A 117 12.94 16.28 -23.68
CA LYS A 117 11.65 16.85 -24.10
C LYS A 117 10.44 16.03 -23.64
N GLN A 118 10.55 14.70 -23.58
CA GLN A 118 9.43 13.81 -23.20
C GLN A 118 8.94 14.08 -21.78
N VAL A 119 9.84 14.27 -20.81
CA VAL A 119 9.45 14.67 -19.45
C VAL A 119 8.73 16.02 -19.44
N ILE A 120 9.22 16.97 -20.24
CA ILE A 120 8.64 18.31 -20.29
C ILE A 120 7.24 18.28 -20.91
N ASP A 121 7.04 17.52 -21.97
CA ASP A 121 5.73 17.32 -22.58
C ASP A 121 4.76 16.68 -21.57
N PHE A 122 5.20 15.67 -20.80
CA PHE A 122 4.39 15.09 -19.73
C PHE A 122 4.01 16.09 -18.63
N MET A 123 4.92 17.00 -18.27
CA MET A 123 4.64 18.03 -17.27
C MET A 123 3.60 19.06 -17.74
N LYS A 124 3.20 19.04 -19.02
CA LYS A 124 2.13 19.85 -19.60
C LYS A 124 0.80 19.09 -19.76
N VAL A 125 0.76 17.79 -19.47
CA VAL A 125 -0.45 16.96 -19.54
C VAL A 125 -1.33 17.20 -18.32
N TYR A 126 -2.49 17.83 -18.45
CA TYR A 126 -3.38 18.14 -17.32
C TYR A 126 -4.79 17.53 -17.43
N SER A 127 -5.13 16.85 -18.52
CA SER A 127 -6.39 16.14 -18.71
C SER A 127 -6.13 14.66 -19.00
N GLU A 128 -7.13 13.80 -18.84
CA GLU A 128 -7.05 12.38 -19.20
C GLU A 128 -6.94 12.20 -20.72
N ASP A 129 -7.59 13.06 -21.50
CA ASP A 129 -7.45 13.10 -22.96
C ASP A 129 -6.01 13.44 -23.36
N ALA A 130 -5.42 14.49 -22.78
CA ALA A 130 -4.01 14.82 -23.03
C ALA A 130 -3.04 13.73 -22.53
N LEU A 131 -3.43 12.92 -21.54
CA LEU A 131 -2.65 11.77 -21.10
C LEU A 131 -2.68 10.64 -22.12
N THR A 132 -3.85 10.40 -22.73
CA THR A 132 -4.04 9.45 -23.83
C THR A 132 -3.22 9.89 -25.05
N ASP A 133 -3.33 11.16 -25.45
CA ASP A 133 -2.53 11.73 -26.55
C ASP A 133 -1.02 11.60 -26.29
N TYR A 134 -0.59 11.80 -25.04
CA TYR A 134 0.80 11.62 -24.66
C TYR A 134 1.24 10.15 -24.76
N ILE A 135 0.42 9.21 -24.31
CA ILE A 135 0.68 7.76 -24.41
C ILE A 135 0.86 7.36 -25.87
N ASP A 136 -0.03 7.83 -26.74
CA ASP A 136 0.00 7.53 -28.17
C ASP A 136 1.21 8.17 -28.86
N LYS A 137 1.46 9.46 -28.60
CA LYS A 137 2.60 10.20 -29.16
C LYS A 137 3.96 9.55 -28.85
N TYR A 138 4.10 8.96 -27.67
CA TYR A 138 5.33 8.31 -27.23
C TYR A 138 5.28 6.78 -27.31
N GLU A 139 4.24 6.22 -27.95
CA GLU A 139 4.05 4.79 -28.18
C GLU A 139 4.18 3.91 -26.92
N ILE A 140 3.63 4.35 -25.80
CA ILE A 140 3.73 3.63 -24.52
C ILE A 140 2.71 2.49 -24.48
N LYS A 141 3.12 1.30 -24.94
CA LYS A 141 2.22 0.13 -25.09
C LYS A 141 2.13 -0.79 -23.87
N ASP A 142 3.13 -0.79 -22.99
CA ASP A 142 3.16 -1.67 -21.81
C ASP A 142 2.14 -1.21 -20.76
N SER A 143 1.19 -2.07 -20.40
CA SER A 143 0.13 -1.76 -19.44
C SER A 143 0.66 -1.41 -18.04
N ASN A 144 1.80 -1.97 -17.62
CA ASN A 144 2.45 -1.57 -16.37
C ASN A 144 3.06 -0.17 -16.48
N MET A 145 3.58 0.21 -17.65
CA MET A 145 4.14 1.55 -17.88
C MET A 145 3.05 2.60 -17.93
N ILE A 146 1.92 2.30 -18.58
CA ILE A 146 0.71 3.14 -18.58
C ILE A 146 0.23 3.35 -17.14
N TYR A 147 0.06 2.26 -16.37
CA TYR A 147 -0.34 2.36 -14.96
C TYR A 147 0.64 3.22 -14.15
N ILE A 148 1.95 3.05 -14.33
CA ILE A 148 2.95 3.89 -13.65
C ILE A 148 2.78 5.37 -14.04
N LEU A 149 2.56 5.66 -15.32
CA LEU A 149 2.37 7.01 -15.83
C LEU A 149 1.12 7.67 -15.22
N GLU A 150 -0.01 6.96 -15.15
CA GLU A 150 -1.23 7.42 -14.48
C GLU A 150 -0.99 7.74 -12.99
N GLN A 151 -0.21 6.90 -12.29
CA GLN A 151 0.14 7.16 -10.91
C GLN A 151 1.00 8.43 -10.77
N ILE A 152 1.91 8.68 -11.71
CA ILE A 152 2.71 9.91 -11.73
C ILE A 152 1.81 11.10 -12.06
N TYR A 153 0.90 10.97 -13.03
CA TYR A 153 -0.05 12.01 -13.40
C TYR A 153 -0.89 12.45 -12.19
N LYS A 154 -1.47 11.49 -11.45
CA LYS A 154 -2.32 11.76 -10.28
C LYS A 154 -1.57 12.34 -9.08
N TYR A 155 -0.31 11.94 -8.88
CA TYR A 155 0.44 12.24 -7.65
C TYR A 155 1.70 13.09 -7.85
N ARG A 156 1.91 13.67 -9.04
CA ARG A 156 2.96 14.67 -9.22
C ARG A 156 2.59 15.96 -8.50
N ILE A 157 3.60 16.67 -8.01
CA ILE A 157 3.42 17.97 -7.34
C ILE A 157 4.07 19.12 -8.09
N TRP A 158 4.80 18.81 -9.17
CA TRP A 158 5.50 19.77 -10.01
C TRP A 158 4.70 20.07 -11.26
N GLU A 159 4.75 21.33 -11.66
CA GLU A 159 4.02 21.89 -12.80
C GLU A 159 4.89 22.90 -13.55
N VAL A 160 4.56 23.09 -14.83
CA VAL A 160 5.09 24.18 -15.63
C VAL A 160 4.38 25.49 -15.26
N THR A 161 5.12 26.60 -15.25
CA THR A 161 4.52 27.91 -14.97
C THR A 161 3.54 28.37 -16.05
N ASP A 162 2.50 29.10 -15.65
CA ASP A 162 1.39 29.51 -16.54
C ASP A 162 1.87 30.35 -17.73
N SER A 163 2.98 31.09 -17.59
CA SER A 163 3.58 31.84 -18.69
C SER A 163 4.12 30.96 -19.83
N GLN A 164 4.24 29.66 -19.61
CA GLN A 164 4.77 28.69 -20.57
C GLN A 164 3.74 27.65 -21.02
N LEU A 165 2.45 27.91 -20.70
CA LEU A 165 1.31 27.08 -21.07
C LEU A 165 0.42 27.80 -22.10
N THR A 166 -0.18 27.04 -23.02
CA THR A 166 -1.23 27.51 -23.92
C THR A 166 -2.51 27.84 -23.15
N PHE A 167 -3.51 28.39 -23.83
CA PHE A 167 -4.81 28.67 -23.22
C PHE A 167 -5.51 27.36 -22.78
N ASP A 168 -5.56 26.37 -23.66
CA ASP A 168 -6.20 25.08 -23.38
C ASP A 168 -5.49 24.33 -22.24
N GLU A 169 -4.14 24.31 -22.25
CA GLU A 169 -3.35 23.72 -21.16
C GLU A 169 -3.63 24.38 -19.80
N LYS A 170 -3.94 25.69 -19.78
CA LYS A 170 -4.32 26.40 -18.53
C LYS A 170 -5.72 26.03 -18.06
N MET A 171 -6.65 25.78 -18.97
CA MET A 171 -8.00 25.33 -18.65
C MET A 171 -7.97 23.91 -18.08
N ASP A 172 -7.29 22.98 -18.76
CA ASP A 172 -7.11 21.61 -18.28
C ASP A 172 -6.44 21.56 -16.92
N LYS A 173 -5.43 22.41 -16.73
CA LYS A 173 -4.74 22.56 -15.45
C LYS A 173 -5.66 22.99 -14.31
N ALA A 174 -6.62 23.88 -14.57
CA ALA A 174 -7.59 24.28 -13.55
C ALA A 174 -8.45 23.07 -13.12
N GLY A 175 -8.90 22.26 -14.07
CA GLY A 175 -9.57 20.98 -13.83
C GLY A 175 -8.70 20.01 -13.03
N PHE A 176 -7.47 19.75 -13.49
CA PHE A 176 -6.50 18.91 -12.80
C PHE A 176 -6.31 19.27 -11.33
N ILE A 177 -6.16 20.56 -11.03
CA ILE A 177 -5.96 21.07 -9.66
C ILE A 177 -7.21 20.83 -8.81
N TYR A 178 -8.40 20.95 -9.41
CA TYR A 178 -9.68 20.69 -8.76
C TYR A 178 -9.84 19.20 -8.44
N ASP A 179 -9.62 18.31 -9.41
CA ASP A 179 -9.80 16.86 -9.23
C ASP A 179 -8.79 16.29 -8.23
N ASN A 180 -7.56 16.80 -8.25
CA ASN A 180 -6.48 16.39 -7.36
C ASN A 180 -6.36 17.29 -6.12
N GLN A 181 -7.36 18.14 -5.84
CA GLN A 181 -7.29 19.13 -4.76
C GLN A 181 -7.05 18.50 -3.38
N ASN A 182 -7.61 17.31 -3.15
CA ASN A 182 -7.49 16.59 -1.88
C ASN A 182 -6.05 16.10 -1.66
N TYR A 183 -5.42 15.59 -2.72
CA TYR A 183 -4.01 15.20 -2.67
C TYR A 183 -3.13 16.43 -2.45
N HIS A 184 -3.30 17.47 -3.27
CA HIS A 184 -2.54 18.71 -3.12
C HIS A 184 -2.72 19.36 -1.74
N HIS A 185 -3.95 19.37 -1.19
CA HIS A 185 -4.23 19.85 0.16
C HIS A 185 -3.53 18.99 1.22
N TYR A 186 -3.55 17.67 1.07
CA TYR A 186 -2.84 16.75 1.95
C TYR A 186 -1.34 17.03 1.97
N VAL A 187 -0.72 17.22 0.81
CA VAL A 187 0.71 17.55 0.69
C VAL A 187 1.02 18.97 1.19
N ALA A 188 0.16 19.94 0.87
CA ALA A 188 0.33 21.36 1.25
C ALA A 188 0.24 21.57 2.76
N THR A 189 -0.72 20.92 3.41
CA THR A 189 -0.97 21.14 4.83
C THR A 189 -0.02 20.35 5.71
N SER A 190 0.41 19.15 5.30
CA SER A 190 0.89 18.12 6.23
C SER A 190 -0.03 17.94 7.47
N ASN A 191 -1.26 18.50 7.44
CA ASN A 191 -2.06 18.79 8.63
C ASN A 191 -3.50 19.26 8.31
N LYS A 192 -4.44 18.34 8.04
CA LYS A 192 -5.87 18.65 8.26
C LYS A 192 -6.05 19.11 9.71
N ARG A 193 -6.85 20.16 9.95
CA ARG A 193 -7.20 20.63 11.31
C ARG A 193 -7.75 19.45 12.13
N ASN A 194 -7.34 19.32 13.39
CA ASN A 194 -7.76 18.21 14.25
C ASN A 194 -9.29 18.07 14.32
N SER A 195 -10.01 19.20 14.37
CA SER A 195 -11.47 19.23 14.35
C SER A 195 -12.07 18.62 13.08
N ALA A 196 -11.52 18.91 11.91
CA ALA A 196 -11.97 18.34 10.65
C ALA A 196 -11.71 16.83 10.57
N ARG A 197 -10.58 16.35 11.13
CA ARG A 197 -10.29 14.90 11.21
C ARG A 197 -11.27 14.21 12.14
N ILE A 198 -11.54 14.79 13.31
CA ILE A 198 -12.51 14.27 14.28
C ILE A 198 -13.89 14.16 13.64
N GLN A 199 -14.38 15.19 12.93
CA GLN A 199 -15.68 15.16 12.26
C GLN A 199 -15.79 14.04 11.21
N VAL A 200 -14.75 13.82 10.40
CA VAL A 200 -14.73 12.72 9.42
C VAL A 200 -14.76 11.36 10.11
N ILE A 201 -14.04 11.22 11.22
CA ILE A 201 -14.02 9.99 12.01
C ILE A 201 -15.37 9.73 12.67
N GLU A 202 -16.01 10.78 13.19
CA GLU A 202 -17.32 10.70 13.87
C GLU A 202 -18.44 10.23 12.94
N LYS A 203 -18.44 10.68 11.69
CA LYS A 203 -19.40 10.23 10.67
C LYS A 203 -19.33 8.73 10.38
N HIS A 204 -18.25 8.06 10.75
CA HIS A 204 -18.02 6.63 10.51
C HIS A 204 -17.52 5.90 11.77
N GLN A 205 -18.01 6.31 12.95
CA GLN A 205 -17.64 5.70 14.23
C GLN A 205 -17.97 4.20 14.32
N ASP A 206 -18.95 3.75 13.55
CA ASP A 206 -19.34 2.35 13.36
C ASP A 206 -18.17 1.47 12.85
N LYS A 207 -17.19 2.08 12.19
CA LYS A 207 -16.02 1.39 11.61
C LYS A 207 -14.83 1.29 12.56
N LEU A 208 -14.95 1.79 13.79
CA LEU A 208 -13.90 1.76 14.81
C LEU A 208 -14.16 0.65 15.83
N SER A 209 -13.09 0.03 16.34
CA SER A 209 -13.20 -0.87 17.49
C SER A 209 -13.43 -0.09 18.78
N GLU A 210 -13.90 -0.76 19.84
CA GLU A 210 -14.12 -0.15 21.16
C GLU A 210 -12.87 0.57 21.71
N VAL A 211 -11.69 -0.02 21.49
CA VAL A 211 -10.40 0.59 21.87
C VAL A 211 -10.15 1.88 21.09
N GLN A 212 -10.47 1.90 19.79
CA GLN A 212 -10.30 3.06 18.92
C GLN A 212 -11.33 4.16 19.21
N GLN A 213 -12.54 3.79 19.61
CA GLN A 213 -13.56 4.73 20.08
C GLN A 213 -13.13 5.37 21.40
N SER A 214 -12.57 4.60 22.33
CA SER A 214 -11.99 5.12 23.58
C SER A 214 -10.81 6.08 23.31
N GLN A 215 -9.94 5.73 22.36
CA GLN A 215 -8.85 6.59 21.91
C GLN A 215 -9.36 7.89 21.26
N LEU A 216 -10.39 7.82 20.42
CA LEU A 216 -11.04 8.99 19.83
C LEU A 216 -11.65 9.91 20.90
N LYS A 217 -12.29 9.33 21.92
CA LYS A 217 -12.84 10.09 23.06
C LYS A 217 -11.73 10.86 23.79
N ARG A 218 -10.62 10.20 24.11
CA ARG A 218 -9.43 10.85 24.69
C ARG A 218 -8.85 11.95 23.80
N ILE A 219 -8.79 11.72 22.48
CA ILE A 219 -8.33 12.72 21.51
C ILE A 219 -9.25 13.95 21.53
N LYS A 220 -10.57 13.77 21.62
CA LYS A 220 -11.53 14.89 21.71
C LYS A 220 -11.34 15.70 23.00
N GLU A 221 -11.20 15.01 24.13
CA GLU A 221 -10.99 15.64 25.45
C GLU A 221 -9.68 16.41 25.54
N GLU A 222 -8.60 15.93 24.90
CA GLU A 222 -7.33 16.68 24.85
C GLU A 222 -7.33 17.76 23.75
N SER A 223 -8.06 17.57 22.65
CA SER A 223 -8.19 18.58 21.60
C SER A 223 -9.01 19.80 22.05
N SER A 224 -9.94 19.65 22.99
CA SER A 224 -10.69 20.78 23.56
C SER A 224 -9.83 21.62 24.52
N LYS A 225 -8.76 21.04 25.06
CA LYS A 225 -7.78 21.70 25.94
C LYS A 225 -6.67 22.45 25.17
N GLY A 226 -6.67 22.37 23.84
CA GLY A 226 -5.73 23.07 22.97
C GLY A 226 -4.98 22.15 22.01
N ARG A 227 -3.65 22.33 21.90
CA ARG A 227 -2.83 21.60 20.93
C ARG A 227 -2.63 20.14 21.38
N LEU A 228 -3.10 19.20 20.56
CA LEU A 228 -2.87 17.76 20.75
C LEU A 228 -1.38 17.41 20.83
N VAL A 229 -1.03 16.58 21.80
CA VAL A 229 0.31 16.00 21.95
C VAL A 229 0.64 15.14 20.72
N HIS A 230 1.91 15.12 20.31
CA HIS A 230 2.39 14.46 19.09
C HIS A 230 1.90 13.00 18.93
N TYR A 231 1.85 12.24 20.03
CA TYR A 231 1.32 10.87 20.04
C TYR A 231 -0.16 10.80 19.64
N LEU A 232 -1.02 11.59 20.29
CA LEU A 232 -2.46 11.62 20.01
C LEU A 232 -2.78 12.22 18.65
N PHE A 233 -1.98 13.19 18.22
CA PHE A 233 -2.04 13.74 16.88
C PHE A 233 -1.76 12.66 15.82
N THR A 234 -0.72 11.85 16.02
CA THR A 234 -0.40 10.72 15.12
C THR A 234 -1.50 9.67 15.13
N LEU A 235 -2.08 9.39 16.29
CA LEU A 235 -3.17 8.43 16.44
C LEU A 235 -4.46 8.90 15.74
N LEU A 236 -4.78 10.20 15.83
CA LEU A 236 -5.88 10.83 15.10
C LEU A 236 -5.74 10.64 13.58
N ILE A 237 -4.53 10.82 13.04
CA ILE A 237 -4.25 10.58 11.62
C ILE A 237 -4.51 9.12 11.23
N LYS A 238 -4.03 8.17 12.05
CA LYS A 238 -4.22 6.73 11.78
C LYS A 238 -5.69 6.33 11.76
N LEU A 239 -6.50 6.87 12.68
CA LEU A 239 -7.94 6.62 12.72
C LEU A 239 -8.65 7.16 11.46
N GLU A 240 -8.31 8.37 11.03
CA GLU A 240 -8.87 8.96 9.81
C GLU A 240 -8.49 8.17 8.55
N GLN A 241 -7.22 7.75 8.46
CA GLN A 241 -6.73 6.94 7.33
C GLN A 241 -7.48 5.61 7.24
N LYS A 242 -7.69 4.93 8.38
CA LYS A 242 -8.48 3.69 8.44
C LYS A 242 -9.90 3.91 7.93
N ILE A 243 -10.58 4.96 8.39
CA ILE A 243 -11.95 5.26 7.96
C ILE A 243 -12.02 5.59 6.48
N THR A 244 -11.09 6.42 5.97
CA THR A 244 -11.04 6.81 4.56
C THR A 244 -10.79 5.61 3.65
N PHE A 245 -9.98 4.65 4.10
CA PHE A 245 -9.74 3.40 3.38
C PHE A 245 -11.01 2.52 3.35
N LEU A 246 -11.70 2.38 4.48
CA LEU A 246 -12.93 1.57 4.59
C LEU A 246 -14.14 2.20 3.89
N THR A 247 -14.18 3.51 3.66
CA THR A 247 -15.20 4.14 2.82
C THR A 247 -14.91 3.88 1.35
N ARG A 248 -13.68 4.16 0.88
CA ARG A 248 -13.32 3.95 -0.53
C ARG A 248 -13.44 2.50 -1.01
N LYS A 249 -13.10 1.52 -0.16
CA LYS A 249 -13.25 0.10 -0.50
C LYS A 249 -14.72 -0.30 -0.72
N LYS A 250 -15.68 0.36 -0.06
CA LYS A 250 -17.11 0.14 -0.31
C LYS A 250 -17.54 0.76 -1.63
N ASP A 251 -17.09 1.97 -1.94
CA ASP A 251 -17.39 2.65 -3.19
C ASP A 251 -16.82 1.86 -4.40
N ASP A 252 -15.61 1.33 -4.28
CA ASP A 252 -14.98 0.46 -5.31
C ASP A 252 -15.66 -0.92 -5.46
N GLN A 253 -16.31 -1.41 -4.41
CA GLN A 253 -17.10 -2.66 -4.45
C GLN A 253 -18.49 -2.43 -5.04
N GLN A 254 -19.11 -1.27 -4.81
CA GLN A 254 -20.38 -0.91 -5.42
C GLN A 254 -20.23 -0.66 -6.92
N ASN A 255 -19.20 0.06 -7.35
CA ASN A 255 -18.95 0.33 -8.78
C ASN A 255 -18.60 -0.94 -9.59
N LYS A 256 -17.91 -1.92 -8.98
CA LYS A 256 -17.67 -3.23 -9.61
C LYS A 256 -18.92 -4.09 -9.74
N THR A 257 -19.95 -3.83 -8.94
CA THR A 257 -21.23 -4.56 -9.02
C THR A 257 -22.14 -3.97 -10.11
N GLU A 258 -22.00 -2.67 -10.41
CA GLU A 258 -22.73 -2.00 -11.49
C GLU A 258 -22.16 -2.31 -12.89
N GLU A 259 -20.85 -2.51 -13.03
CA GLU A 259 -20.26 -2.93 -14.32
C GLU A 259 -20.59 -4.39 -14.70
N GLN A 260 -21.02 -5.24 -13.75
CA GLN A 260 -21.42 -6.63 -14.01
C GLN A 260 -22.89 -6.81 -14.36
N SER A 261 -23.75 -5.78 -14.21
CA SER A 261 -25.18 -5.88 -14.55
C SER A 261 -25.51 -5.60 -16.02
N ASN A 262 -24.54 -5.10 -16.81
CA ASN A 262 -24.69 -4.86 -18.25
C ASN A 262 -24.03 -5.94 -19.12
N SER A 263 -24.28 -7.21 -18.78
CA SER A 263 -24.01 -8.33 -19.71
C SER A 263 -25.29 -8.68 -20.49
N PRO A 264 -25.19 -9.14 -21.75
CA PRO A 264 -26.34 -9.30 -22.64
C PRO A 264 -27.32 -10.35 -22.10
N ILE A 265 -28.59 -9.98 -22.00
CA ILE A 265 -29.68 -10.89 -21.63
C ILE A 265 -29.81 -11.97 -22.71
N ASP A 266 -29.53 -13.22 -22.33
CA ASP A 266 -29.85 -14.41 -23.11
C ASP A 266 -31.38 -14.60 -23.15
N ARG A 267 -31.97 -14.53 -24.35
CA ARG A 267 -33.41 -14.44 -24.59
C ARG A 267 -34.13 -15.80 -24.59
N ASN A 268 -33.55 -16.85 -24.02
CA ASN A 268 -34.13 -18.20 -24.01
C ASN A 268 -34.44 -18.74 -22.61
N ARG A 269 -35.22 -18.01 -21.81
CA ARG A 269 -35.91 -18.59 -20.65
C ARG A 269 -37.40 -18.27 -20.68
N THR A 270 -38.21 -19.31 -20.66
CA THR A 270 -39.68 -19.28 -20.70
C THR A 270 -40.30 -18.84 -19.37
N GLU A 271 -41.46 -18.17 -19.47
CA GLU A 271 -42.21 -17.41 -18.43
C GLU A 271 -42.68 -18.21 -17.18
N GLY A 272 -42.31 -19.48 -17.04
CA GLY A 272 -42.65 -20.33 -15.88
C GLY A 272 -41.67 -20.24 -14.71
N GLU A 273 -40.45 -19.76 -14.90
CA GLU A 273 -39.42 -19.63 -13.83
C GLU A 273 -39.38 -18.25 -13.16
N ILE A 274 -40.17 -17.28 -13.65
CA ILE A 274 -40.12 -15.87 -13.21
C ILE A 274 -40.93 -15.63 -11.91
N LYS A 275 -41.79 -16.57 -11.49
CA LYS A 275 -42.62 -16.40 -10.27
C LYS A 275 -42.02 -16.91 -8.96
N THR A 276 -40.83 -17.51 -8.96
CA THR A 276 -40.09 -17.86 -7.72
C THR A 276 -38.87 -16.96 -7.46
N THR A 277 -38.62 -15.98 -8.33
CA THR A 277 -37.47 -15.07 -8.23
C THR A 277 -37.82 -13.65 -7.75
N GLU A 278 -39.10 -13.34 -7.50
CA GLU A 278 -39.53 -12.03 -6.97
C GLU A 278 -39.82 -12.02 -5.46
N THR A 279 -39.62 -13.13 -4.74
CA THR A 279 -39.82 -13.21 -3.27
C THR A 279 -38.60 -13.67 -2.47
N THR A 280 -37.38 -13.49 -3.01
CA THR A 280 -36.15 -13.54 -2.21
C THR A 280 -35.24 -12.33 -2.46
N SER A 281 -35.84 -11.15 -2.61
CA SER A 281 -35.17 -9.86 -2.32
C SER A 281 -35.13 -9.61 -0.81
N ALA A 282 -34.69 -10.62 -0.05
CA ALA A 282 -34.43 -10.54 1.37
C ALA A 282 -32.98 -10.96 1.59
N VAL A 283 -32.11 -9.95 1.65
CA VAL A 283 -30.89 -9.96 2.47
C VAL A 283 -30.13 -11.29 2.40
N THR A 284 -29.32 -11.49 1.36
CA THR A 284 -28.12 -12.31 1.50
C THR A 284 -27.13 -11.53 2.37
N GLN A 285 -27.41 -11.47 3.67
CA GLN A 285 -26.36 -11.50 4.67
C GLN A 285 -25.50 -12.71 4.30
N LYS A 286 -24.25 -12.48 3.89
CA LYS A 286 -23.25 -13.54 3.94
C LYS A 286 -23.26 -14.05 5.37
N ILE A 287 -23.82 -15.23 5.57
CA ILE A 287 -23.78 -15.97 6.82
C ILE A 287 -22.29 -16.04 7.21
N PRO A 288 -21.87 -15.46 8.34
CA PRO A 288 -20.51 -15.66 8.83
C PRO A 288 -20.33 -17.15 9.08
N GLU A 289 -19.23 -17.77 8.63
CA GLU A 289 -18.85 -19.09 9.15
C GLU A 289 -18.58 -18.91 10.64
N ASP A 290 -19.56 -19.23 11.48
CA ASP A 290 -19.65 -18.61 12.80
C ASP A 290 -18.67 -19.22 13.82
N LYS A 291 -18.13 -20.42 13.58
CA LYS A 291 -17.12 -21.08 14.45
C LYS A 291 -16.26 -22.08 13.66
N LEU A 292 -14.97 -22.13 13.98
CA LEU A 292 -14.10 -23.24 13.57
C LEU A 292 -14.61 -24.57 14.13
N SER A 293 -14.50 -25.65 13.36
CA SER A 293 -14.78 -26.99 13.88
C SER A 293 -13.73 -27.39 14.94
N PRO A 294 -14.06 -28.27 15.90
CA PRO A 294 -13.08 -28.84 16.82
C PRO A 294 -11.84 -29.42 16.12
N ARG A 295 -12.03 -30.03 14.95
CA ARG A 295 -10.95 -30.55 14.10
C ARG A 295 -10.03 -29.43 13.58
N ASP A 296 -10.58 -28.28 13.22
CA ASP A 296 -9.80 -27.15 12.72
C ASP A 296 -8.91 -26.52 13.82
N TYR A 297 -9.38 -26.55 15.08
CA TYR A 297 -8.57 -26.12 16.21
C TYR A 297 -7.36 -27.03 16.44
N VAL A 298 -7.57 -28.33 16.32
CA VAL A 298 -6.49 -29.31 16.37
C VAL A 298 -5.52 -29.07 15.21
N LEU A 299 -6.05 -28.92 13.99
CA LEU A 299 -5.24 -28.63 12.80
C LEU A 299 -4.41 -27.36 12.94
N PHE A 300 -4.99 -26.28 13.49
CA PHE A 300 -4.27 -25.04 13.78
C PHE A 300 -3.11 -25.29 14.75
N MET A 301 -3.34 -26.03 15.83
CA MET A 301 -2.33 -26.30 16.85
C MET A 301 -1.19 -27.20 16.33
N TYR A 302 -1.51 -28.20 15.51
CA TYR A 302 -0.49 -29.02 14.84
C TYR A 302 0.34 -28.18 13.87
N THR A 303 -0.32 -27.42 12.99
CA THR A 303 0.35 -26.53 12.02
C THR A 303 1.27 -25.54 12.74
N TRP A 304 0.81 -24.94 13.84
CA TRP A 304 1.63 -24.05 14.66
C TRP A 304 2.85 -24.75 15.23
N ASN A 305 2.66 -25.94 15.82
CA ASN A 305 3.73 -26.67 16.50
C ASN A 305 4.77 -27.23 15.53
N ASP A 306 4.35 -27.62 14.33
CA ASP A 306 5.22 -28.03 13.24
C ASP A 306 6.09 -26.87 12.77
N ILE A 307 5.49 -25.71 12.48
CA ILE A 307 6.23 -24.48 12.17
C ILE A 307 7.21 -24.14 13.30
N ALA A 308 6.79 -24.31 14.55
CA ALA A 308 7.60 -23.99 15.72
C ALA A 308 8.79 -24.92 15.99
N GLU A 309 8.85 -26.11 15.38
CA GLU A 309 10.03 -26.98 15.45
C GLU A 309 11.23 -26.35 14.77
N ASP A 310 11.00 -25.81 13.57
CA ASP A 310 12.06 -25.35 12.68
C ASP A 310 12.21 -23.82 12.69
N ASN A 311 11.34 -23.12 13.42
CA ASN A 311 11.35 -21.67 13.54
C ASN A 311 11.27 -21.30 15.01
N SER A 312 12.29 -20.64 15.58
CA SER A 312 12.39 -20.19 16.98
C SER A 312 11.06 -19.61 17.52
N MET A 313 10.14 -20.47 17.96
CA MET A 313 8.77 -20.14 18.29
C MET A 313 8.32 -21.07 19.42
N PRO A 314 7.48 -20.57 20.35
CA PRO A 314 6.99 -21.39 21.43
C PRO A 314 5.90 -22.35 20.94
N LYS A 315 6.07 -23.66 21.19
CA LYS A 315 5.03 -24.67 20.96
C LYS A 315 3.80 -24.40 21.86
N LEU A 316 2.61 -24.61 21.31
CA LEU A 316 1.36 -24.58 22.05
C LEU A 316 1.18 -25.88 22.83
N LYS A 317 1.18 -25.75 24.16
CA LYS A 317 0.96 -26.88 25.08
C LYS A 317 -0.51 -27.37 25.13
N ALA A 318 -1.49 -26.48 24.99
CA ALA A 318 -2.91 -26.84 25.03
C ALA A 318 -3.80 -25.82 24.28
N LEU A 319 -4.99 -26.24 23.87
CA LEU A 319 -6.08 -25.35 23.43
C LEU A 319 -6.81 -24.80 24.67
N THR A 320 -6.32 -23.70 25.23
CA THR A 320 -7.05 -22.99 26.30
C THR A 320 -8.20 -22.18 25.71
N GLU A 321 -9.22 -21.87 26.52
CA GLU A 321 -10.36 -21.03 26.08
C GLU A 321 -9.91 -19.67 25.58
N GLN A 322 -8.89 -19.07 26.23
CA GLN A 322 -8.31 -17.81 25.76
C GLN A 322 -7.75 -17.92 24.34
N ARG A 323 -7.10 -19.05 23.99
CA ARG A 323 -6.54 -19.28 22.65
C ARG A 323 -7.64 -19.51 21.62
N ILE A 324 -8.65 -20.31 21.96
CA ILE A 324 -9.84 -20.54 21.15
C ILE A 324 -10.51 -19.19 20.83
N ASN A 325 -10.78 -18.38 21.85
CA ASN A 325 -11.38 -17.05 21.67
C ASN A 325 -10.52 -16.12 20.80
N SER A 326 -9.19 -16.18 20.92
CA SER A 326 -8.30 -15.40 20.05
C SER A 326 -8.32 -15.85 18.60
N ILE A 327 -8.44 -17.15 18.34
CA ILE A 327 -8.51 -17.71 16.99
C ILE A 327 -9.89 -17.41 16.38
N ASP A 328 -10.99 -17.62 17.12
CA ASP A 328 -12.35 -17.26 16.69
C ASP A 328 -12.44 -15.78 16.32
N LYS A 329 -11.80 -14.89 17.10
CA LYS A 329 -11.74 -13.46 16.76
C LYS A 329 -11.09 -13.21 15.40
N LEU A 330 -10.01 -13.91 15.07
CA LEU A 330 -9.38 -13.79 13.76
C LEU A 330 -10.27 -14.35 12.65
N VAL A 331 -10.89 -15.52 12.85
CA VAL A 331 -11.77 -16.13 11.84
C VAL A 331 -13.01 -15.29 11.58
N LYS A 332 -13.58 -14.67 12.60
CA LYS A 332 -14.69 -13.73 12.42
C LYS A 332 -14.35 -12.52 11.57
N ILE A 333 -13.09 -12.07 11.60
CA ILE A 333 -12.63 -10.90 10.85
C ILE A 333 -12.13 -11.29 9.45
N TYR A 334 -11.41 -12.41 9.35
CA TYR A 334 -10.58 -12.78 8.20
C TYR A 334 -10.99 -14.10 7.52
N SER A 335 -11.92 -14.89 8.06
CA SER A 335 -12.23 -16.27 7.63
C SER A 335 -11.17 -17.33 7.98
N LYS A 336 -11.59 -18.59 7.91
CA LYS A 336 -10.76 -19.77 8.13
C LYS A 336 -9.63 -19.89 7.11
N GLY A 337 -9.89 -19.60 5.83
CA GLY A 337 -8.89 -19.70 4.76
C GLY A 337 -7.70 -18.76 5.00
N GLU A 338 -7.98 -17.53 5.43
CA GLU A 338 -6.96 -16.53 5.74
C GLU A 338 -6.18 -16.89 7.01
N LEU A 339 -6.80 -17.49 8.02
CA LEU A 339 -6.11 -18.02 9.21
C LEU A 339 -4.98 -18.98 8.84
N PHE A 340 -5.27 -19.97 8.00
CA PHE A 340 -4.28 -20.96 7.57
C PHE A 340 -3.27 -20.38 6.59
N LYS A 341 -3.66 -19.42 5.75
CA LYS A 341 -2.71 -18.68 4.89
C LYS A 341 -1.71 -17.88 5.73
N ALA A 342 -2.18 -17.17 6.75
CA ALA A 342 -1.32 -16.40 7.65
C ALA A 342 -0.33 -17.30 8.41
N LEU A 343 -0.76 -18.49 8.84
CA LEU A 343 0.14 -19.50 9.44
C LEU A 343 1.26 -19.91 8.48
N LYS A 344 0.90 -20.25 7.22
CA LYS A 344 1.86 -20.65 6.18
C LYS A 344 2.89 -19.56 5.85
N ASN A 345 2.57 -18.31 6.13
CA ASN A 345 3.45 -17.17 5.88
C ASN A 345 4.41 -16.86 7.03
N ILE A 346 4.29 -17.50 8.20
CA ILE A 346 5.19 -17.27 9.34
C ILE A 346 6.66 -17.63 9.01
N PRO A 347 6.97 -18.77 8.37
CA PRO A 347 8.34 -19.13 7.99
C PRO A 347 9.01 -18.08 7.08
N HIS A 348 8.23 -17.38 6.25
CA HIS A 348 8.72 -16.34 5.35
C HIS A 348 9.17 -15.05 6.05
N LEU A 349 8.85 -14.88 7.33
CA LEU A 349 9.35 -13.76 8.12
C LEU A 349 10.86 -13.87 8.37
N TYR A 350 11.56 -12.73 8.38
CA TYR A 350 12.92 -12.68 8.92
C TYR A 350 12.92 -12.78 10.44
N HIS A 351 13.88 -13.53 10.96
CA HIS A 351 14.15 -13.61 12.38
C HIS A 351 15.64 -13.45 12.66
N ASP A 352 15.95 -12.49 13.53
CA ASP A 352 17.26 -12.34 14.12
C ASP A 352 17.27 -12.98 15.51
N SER A 353 17.86 -14.18 15.61
CA SER A 353 17.95 -14.94 16.86
C SER A 353 18.88 -14.28 17.91
N SER A 354 19.72 -13.33 17.50
CA SER A 354 20.59 -12.58 18.41
C SER A 354 19.86 -11.42 19.11
N VAL A 355 18.80 -10.90 18.49
CA VAL A 355 18.04 -9.74 18.98
C VAL A 355 16.73 -10.16 19.63
N TYR A 356 16.05 -11.18 19.10
CA TYR A 356 14.73 -11.59 19.57
C TYR A 356 14.74 -13.07 19.96
N GLN A 357 14.13 -13.40 21.11
CA GLN A 357 14.01 -14.79 21.57
C GLN A 357 13.11 -15.63 20.65
N TYR A 358 12.06 -15.02 20.08
CA TYR A 358 11.10 -15.73 19.23
C TYR A 358 10.83 -14.99 17.92
N LYS A 359 10.81 -15.72 16.81
CA LYS A 359 10.38 -15.27 15.48
C LYS A 359 8.93 -14.81 15.49
N MET A 360 8.07 -15.64 16.07
CA MET A 360 6.65 -15.37 16.27
C MET A 360 6.19 -16.03 17.56
N ASN A 361 5.27 -15.39 18.26
CA ASN A 361 4.56 -16.02 19.38
C ASN A 361 3.07 -15.85 19.18
N PHE A 362 2.27 -16.71 19.83
CA PHE A 362 0.82 -16.75 19.62
C PHE A 362 0.15 -15.41 19.90
N LYS A 363 0.54 -14.73 21.00
CA LYS A 363 0.00 -13.41 21.35
C LYS A 363 0.28 -12.35 20.30
N ARG A 364 1.42 -12.43 19.61
CA ARG A 364 1.79 -11.51 18.52
C ARG A 364 1.05 -11.87 17.23
N PHE A 365 0.92 -13.16 16.91
CA PHE A 365 0.16 -13.67 15.77
C PHE A 365 -1.31 -13.24 15.81
N THR A 366 -1.93 -13.27 16.99
CA THR A 366 -3.34 -12.88 17.18
C THR A 366 -3.58 -11.37 17.21
N ARG A 367 -2.56 -10.55 16.96
CA ARG A 367 -2.74 -9.10 16.78
C ARG A 367 -3.08 -8.80 15.34
N ASP A 368 -4.10 -7.98 15.16
CA ASP A 368 -4.60 -7.55 13.85
C ASP A 368 -3.47 -7.06 12.92
N GLU A 369 -2.63 -6.15 13.40
CA GLU A 369 -1.48 -5.60 12.65
C GLU A 369 -0.49 -6.67 12.19
N THR A 370 -0.20 -7.67 13.04
CA THR A 370 0.71 -8.77 12.69
C THR A 370 0.06 -9.73 11.70
N PHE A 371 -1.22 -10.03 11.91
CA PHE A 371 -1.97 -10.95 11.07
C PHE A 371 -2.13 -10.41 9.64
N VAL A 372 -2.46 -9.12 9.49
CA VAL A 372 -2.49 -8.44 8.18
C VAL A 372 -1.12 -8.48 7.52
N LYS A 373 -0.05 -8.18 8.27
CA LYS A 373 1.31 -8.27 7.74
C LYS A 373 1.67 -9.68 7.26
N LEU A 374 1.20 -10.72 7.94
CA LEU A 374 1.38 -12.11 7.51
C LEU A 374 0.60 -12.40 6.23
N MET A 375 -0.60 -11.86 6.08
CA MET A 375 -1.44 -12.02 4.88
C MET A 375 -0.87 -11.33 3.64
N GLU A 376 -0.19 -10.20 3.83
CA GLU A 376 0.44 -9.40 2.76
C GLU A 376 1.80 -9.93 2.31
N LEU A 377 2.37 -10.93 3.01
CA LEU A 377 3.60 -11.59 2.58
C LEU A 377 3.34 -12.40 1.30
N THR A 378 4.01 -11.97 0.23
CA THR A 378 3.98 -12.61 -1.10
C THR A 378 5.27 -13.36 -1.41
N SER A 379 6.35 -13.15 -0.64
CA SER A 379 7.64 -13.80 -0.80
C SER A 379 8.41 -13.89 0.52
N SER A 380 9.32 -14.88 0.63
CA SER A 380 10.29 -14.96 1.73
C SER A 380 11.11 -13.67 1.86
N ASP A 381 11.40 -13.25 3.09
CA ASP A 381 12.37 -12.18 3.33
C ASP A 381 13.73 -12.60 2.76
N THR A 382 14.35 -11.72 1.97
CA THR A 382 15.64 -11.96 1.28
C THR A 382 16.81 -12.30 2.20
N ARG A 383 16.63 -12.12 3.52
CA ARG A 383 17.61 -12.46 4.56
C ARG A 383 17.47 -13.87 5.10
N ASN A 384 16.41 -14.60 4.73
CA ASN A 384 16.26 -16.01 5.08
C ASN A 384 17.07 -16.86 4.10
N THR A 385 17.85 -17.82 4.60
CA THR A 385 18.61 -18.76 3.74
C THR A 385 17.64 -19.62 2.92
N GLU A 386 17.92 -19.78 1.62
CA GLU A 386 17.07 -20.57 0.70
C GLU A 386 16.87 -22.02 1.17
N GLU A 387 17.89 -22.61 1.81
CA GLU A 387 17.85 -23.96 2.39
C GLU A 387 16.80 -24.13 3.49
N SER A 388 16.57 -23.10 4.34
CA SER A 388 15.57 -23.15 5.42
C SER A 388 14.14 -23.14 4.89
N ASN A 389 13.91 -22.42 3.78
CA ASN A 389 12.59 -22.32 3.15
C ASN A 389 12.26 -23.56 2.31
N ILE A 390 13.25 -24.13 1.60
CA ILE A 390 13.06 -25.31 0.74
C ILE A 390 12.85 -26.57 1.60
N SER A 391 13.62 -26.74 2.69
CA SER A 391 13.44 -27.83 3.65
C SER A 391 12.05 -27.79 4.32
N PHE A 392 11.62 -26.61 4.78
CA PHE A 392 10.29 -26.42 5.36
C PHE A 392 9.17 -26.70 4.36
N LEU A 393 9.22 -26.17 3.13
CA LEU A 393 8.16 -26.43 2.15
C LEU A 393 8.10 -27.92 1.79
N ASN A 394 9.24 -28.57 1.58
CA ASN A 394 9.29 -30.01 1.31
C ASN A 394 8.77 -30.84 2.49
N ARG A 395 9.10 -30.50 3.74
CA ARG A 395 8.57 -31.17 4.96
C ARG A 395 7.10 -30.86 5.19
N PHE A 396 6.67 -29.62 4.97
CA PHE A 396 5.28 -29.17 5.14
C PHE A 396 4.35 -29.78 4.09
N PHE A 397 4.82 -30.05 2.87
CA PHE A 397 4.03 -30.74 1.84
C PHE A 397 4.16 -32.28 1.93
N SER A 398 5.22 -32.83 2.53
CA SER A 398 5.38 -34.28 2.73
C SER A 398 4.80 -34.82 4.05
N ASN A 399 4.86 -34.04 5.14
CA ASN A 399 4.29 -34.35 6.46
C ASN A 399 2.87 -33.80 6.65
N ILE A 400 2.12 -33.65 5.55
CA ILE A 400 0.66 -33.70 5.60
C ILE A 400 0.26 -35.15 5.94
N ALA A 401 0.61 -35.58 7.15
CA ALA A 401 -0.10 -36.58 7.93
C ALA A 401 -1.46 -35.98 8.39
N HIS A 402 -2.13 -35.18 7.55
CA HIS A 402 -3.50 -34.72 7.78
C HIS A 402 -4.51 -35.89 7.73
N LYS A 403 -4.04 -37.10 7.42
CA LYS A 403 -4.84 -38.33 7.40
C LYS A 403 -5.16 -38.89 8.80
N ASP A 404 -4.41 -38.51 9.85
CA ASP A 404 -4.54 -39.13 11.18
C ASP A 404 -5.24 -38.26 12.24
N ILE A 405 -5.72 -37.06 11.89
CA ILE A 405 -6.53 -36.25 12.82
C ILE A 405 -7.99 -36.68 12.69
N PRO A 406 -8.59 -37.33 13.71
CA PRO A 406 -9.98 -37.76 13.65
C PRO A 406 -10.94 -36.55 13.65
N SER A 407 -12.18 -36.79 13.22
CA SER A 407 -13.27 -35.85 13.46
C SER A 407 -13.66 -35.89 14.93
N PHE A 408 -13.99 -34.72 15.51
CA PHE A 408 -14.48 -34.62 16.88
C PHE A 408 -15.84 -33.94 16.88
N GLU A 409 -16.76 -34.42 17.71
CA GLU A 409 -18.08 -33.82 17.88
C GLU A 409 -18.00 -32.60 18.80
N THR A 410 -17.09 -32.63 19.79
CA THR A 410 -16.92 -31.55 20.76
C THR A 410 -15.48 -31.06 20.88
N ILE A 411 -15.32 -29.79 21.32
CA ILE A 411 -13.99 -29.24 21.65
C ILE A 411 -13.36 -29.95 22.87
N THR A 412 -14.17 -30.57 23.71
CA THR A 412 -13.73 -31.33 24.88
C THR A 412 -13.04 -32.63 24.45
N GLU A 413 -13.63 -33.37 23.50
CA GLU A 413 -13.00 -34.54 22.86
C GLU A 413 -11.68 -34.17 22.19
N ALA A 414 -11.66 -33.07 21.42
CA ALA A 414 -10.45 -32.57 20.77
C ALA A 414 -9.32 -32.25 21.79
N LYS A 415 -9.67 -31.63 22.94
CA LYS A 415 -8.72 -31.37 24.03
C LYS A 415 -8.23 -32.65 24.70
N GLN A 416 -9.09 -33.66 24.88
CA GLN A 416 -8.71 -34.95 25.46
C GLN A 416 -7.77 -35.73 24.55
N TRP A 417 -8.10 -35.81 23.26
CA TRP A 417 -7.25 -36.45 22.25
C TRP A 417 -5.87 -35.78 22.16
N LEU A 418 -5.81 -34.44 22.13
CA LEU A 418 -4.54 -33.69 22.16
C LEU A 418 -3.69 -33.94 23.42
N ARG A 419 -4.31 -34.26 24.57
CA ARG A 419 -3.59 -34.63 25.79
C ARG A 419 -3.04 -36.05 25.70
N ALA A 420 -3.81 -36.98 25.13
CA ALA A 420 -3.39 -38.36 24.93
C ALA A 420 -2.21 -38.50 23.95
N GLN A 421 -2.11 -37.63 22.93
CA GLN A 421 -0.98 -37.60 21.98
C GLN A 421 0.32 -37.01 22.55
N LYS A 422 0.32 -36.52 23.79
CA LYS A 422 1.48 -35.91 24.46
C LYS A 422 2.01 -36.72 25.65
N ALA A 423 1.32 -37.81 25.99
CA ALA A 423 1.85 -38.89 26.82
C ALA A 423 2.64 -39.83 25.90
#